data_AF-A0A4P6KZZ0-F1
#
_entry.id   AF-A0A4P6KZZ0-F1
#
_cell.length_a   1.000
_cell.length_b   1.000
_cell.length_c   1.000
_cell.angle_alpha   90.00
_cell.angle_beta   90.00
_cell.angle_gamma   90.00
#
_symmetry.space_group_name_H-M   'P 1'
#
loop_
_entity.id
_entity.type
_entity.pdbx_description
1 polymer ?
#
loop_
_entity_poly.entity_id
_entity_poly.type
_entity_poly.pdbx_seq_one_letter_code
_entity_poly.pdbx_strand_id
1 'polypeptide(L)'
;MKRDDSPKRDEAPKRPYQNAVALAYRNGEGAPKVVAKGRGLVAEQIIAVAAEAGVYVHESKELVSLLMDIDLDRQIPPTLYRVIAELLAWLYHIEAAKKSGTAPPPAPDTEAALPPPTSTTTSGEP
;
A
#
# COMPACT_ATOMS: atom_id res chain seq x y z
N MET A 1 -17.06 21.90 44.16
CA MET A 1 -16.94 22.39 42.76
C MET A 1 -15.49 22.81 42.57
N LYS A 2 -14.68 22.41 41.58
CA LYS A 2 -14.86 21.69 40.31
C LYS A 2 -13.66 20.76 40.11
N ARG A 3 -13.89 19.63 39.44
CA ARG A 3 -12.86 18.77 38.86
C ARG A 3 -12.20 19.53 37.72
N ASP A 4 -10.90 19.72 37.77
CA ASP A 4 -10.08 20.08 36.60
C ASP A 4 -9.20 18.86 36.27
N ASP A 5 -9.88 17.74 36.02
CA ASP A 5 -9.34 16.64 35.25
C ASP A 5 -9.61 17.02 33.79
N SER A 6 -8.60 17.53 33.11
CA SER A 6 -8.61 17.74 31.66
C SER A 6 -7.87 16.57 31.02
N PRO A 7 -8.55 15.54 30.49
CA PRO A 7 -7.90 14.50 29.74
C PRO A 7 -7.85 14.84 28.25
N LYS A 8 -6.77 14.42 27.60
CA LYS A 8 -6.58 14.20 26.15
C LYS A 8 -6.37 15.44 25.26
N ARG A 9 -5.10 15.70 24.98
CA ARG A 9 -4.64 15.79 23.59
C ARG A 9 -3.48 14.83 23.37
N ASP A 10 -3.81 13.58 23.12
CA ASP A 10 -2.98 12.73 22.25
C ASP A 10 -3.02 13.32 20.84
N GLU A 11 -2.35 14.46 20.64
CA GLU A 11 -2.05 14.97 19.31
C GLU A 11 -0.83 14.16 18.83
N ALA A 12 -1.07 12.91 18.45
CA ALA A 12 -0.05 12.12 17.77
C ALA A 12 0.35 12.90 16.51
N PRO A 13 1.63 13.21 16.26
CA PRO A 13 2.03 13.83 15.02
C PRO A 13 1.69 12.84 13.91
N LYS A 14 0.60 13.10 13.20
CA LYS A 14 0.26 12.41 11.95
C LYS A 14 1.40 12.75 11.01
N ARG A 15 2.43 11.90 10.99
CA ARG A 15 3.53 12.04 10.04
C ARG A 15 2.84 12.00 8.67
N PRO A 16 2.90 13.08 7.88
CA PRO A 16 2.19 13.11 6.62
C PRO A 16 2.66 11.92 5.79
N TYR A 17 1.71 11.15 5.26
CA TYR A 17 2.06 10.09 4.33
C TYR A 17 2.74 10.76 3.14
N GLN A 18 4.04 10.49 2.97
CA GLN A 18 4.82 11.20 1.98
C GLN A 18 4.26 10.93 0.58
N ASN A 19 3.87 9.67 0.31
CA ASN A 19 3.36 9.20 -0.97
C ASN A 19 2.21 8.19 -0.73
N ALA A 20 1.25 8.13 -1.67
CA ALA A 20 0.23 7.08 -1.71
C ALA A 20 -0.16 6.76 -3.17
N VAL A 21 -0.52 5.50 -3.42
CA VAL A 21 -1.00 5.03 -4.72
C VAL A 21 -2.22 4.15 -4.52
N ALA A 22 -3.26 4.36 -5.34
CA ALA A 22 -4.45 3.52 -5.39
C ALA A 22 -4.45 2.68 -6.68
N LEU A 23 -4.71 1.39 -6.53
CA LEU A 23 -4.80 0.42 -7.60
C LEU A 23 -6.25 -0.04 -7.77
N ALA A 24 -6.67 -0.23 -9.02
CA ALA A 24 -7.95 -0.83 -9.34
C ALA A 24 -7.76 -2.05 -10.25
N TYR A 25 -8.55 -3.10 -10.00
CA TYR A 25 -8.61 -4.27 -10.86
C TYR A 25 -9.99 -4.33 -11.51
N ARG A 26 -10.05 -4.52 -12.83
CA ARG A 26 -11.30 -4.69 -13.58
C ARG A 26 -11.38 -6.12 -14.11
N ASN A 27 -12.57 -6.73 -14.02
CA ASN A 27 -12.80 -8.07 -14.53
C ASN A 27 -12.44 -8.15 -16.02
N GLY A 28 -11.59 -9.11 -16.38
CA GLY A 28 -11.11 -9.31 -17.75
C GLY A 28 -9.80 -8.59 -18.07
N GLU A 29 -9.29 -7.72 -17.20
CA GLU A 29 -7.95 -7.13 -17.35
C GLU A 29 -6.89 -8.04 -16.71
N GLY A 30 -5.75 -8.21 -17.39
CA GLY A 30 -4.66 -9.09 -16.95
C GLY A 30 -3.84 -8.54 -15.77
N ALA A 31 -3.99 -7.26 -15.44
CA ALA A 31 -3.24 -6.60 -14.38
C ALA A 31 -4.00 -5.41 -13.79
N PRO A 32 -3.77 -5.08 -12.51
CA PRO A 32 -4.34 -3.90 -11.90
C PRO A 32 -3.71 -2.62 -12.45
N LYS A 33 -4.47 -1.54 -12.36
CA LYS A 33 -4.20 -0.25 -12.95
C LYS A 33 -4.04 0.82 -11.87
N VAL A 34 -3.09 1.74 -12.05
CA VAL A 34 -2.94 2.91 -11.19
C VAL A 34 -4.07 3.90 -11.49
N VAL A 35 -4.97 4.10 -10.53
CA VAL A 35 -6.13 4.99 -10.68
C VAL A 35 -6.01 6.29 -9.89
N ALA A 36 -5.15 6.32 -8.87
CA ALA A 36 -4.76 7.55 -8.20
C ALA A 36 -3.33 7.43 -7.68
N LYS A 37 -2.60 8.54 -7.67
CA LYS A 37 -1.30 8.65 -7.00
C LYS A 37 -1.08 10.07 -6.51
N GLY A 38 -0.40 10.23 -5.39
CA GLY A 38 -0.27 11.53 -4.73
C GLY A 38 0.90 11.60 -3.78
N ARG A 39 1.25 12.83 -3.40
CA ARG A 39 2.25 13.14 -2.39
C ARG A 39 1.68 14.13 -1.38
N GLY A 40 2.17 14.08 -0.14
CA GLY A 40 1.74 14.96 0.96
C GLY A 40 0.21 14.98 1.09
N LEU A 41 -0.40 16.18 1.02
CA LEU A 41 -1.84 16.36 1.19
C LEU A 41 -2.69 15.50 0.22
N VAL A 42 -2.23 15.29 -1.02
CA VAL A 42 -2.95 14.43 -1.96
C VAL A 42 -2.89 12.97 -1.52
N ALA A 43 -1.74 12.51 -1.01
CA ALA A 43 -1.59 11.16 -0.48
C ALA A 43 -2.49 10.94 0.75
N GLU A 44 -2.53 11.92 1.65
CA GLU A 44 -3.43 11.91 2.81
C GLU A 44 -4.90 11.82 2.39
N GLN A 45 -5.30 12.58 1.36
CA GLN A 45 -6.67 12.53 0.86
C GLN A 45 -7.03 11.18 0.23
N ILE A 46 -6.10 10.57 -0.52
CA ILE A 46 -6.28 9.23 -1.11
C ILE A 46 -6.51 8.21 0.01
N ILE A 47 -5.69 8.24 1.06
CA ILE A 47 -5.79 7.33 2.20
C ILE A 47 -7.08 7.55 2.99
N ALA A 48 -7.46 8.82 3.21
CA ALA A 48 -8.70 9.17 3.89
C ALA A 48 -9.93 8.61 3.14
N VAL A 49 -10.01 8.82 1.82
CA VAL A 49 -11.11 8.31 0.99
C VAL A 49 -11.11 6.77 0.98
N ALA A 50 -9.94 6.13 0.90
CA ALA A 50 -9.84 4.68 0.97
C ALA A 50 -10.39 4.14 2.30
N ALA A 51 -10.01 4.76 3.42
CA ALA A 51 -10.48 4.37 4.74
C ALA A 51 -12.01 4.56 4.90
N GLU A 52 -12.56 5.68 4.42
CA GLU A 52 -14.00 5.94 4.42
C GLU A 52 -14.78 4.94 3.56
N ALA A 53 -14.21 4.53 2.42
CA ALA A 53 -14.80 3.54 1.53
C ALA A 53 -14.60 2.09 2.01
N GLY A 54 -13.91 1.86 3.13
CA GLY A 54 -13.58 0.53 3.62
C GLY A 54 -12.57 -0.24 2.74
N VAL A 55 -11.80 0.47 1.91
CA VAL A 55 -10.73 -0.09 1.11
C VAL A 55 -9.50 -0.31 1.99
N TYR A 56 -8.89 -1.49 1.86
CA TYR A 56 -7.69 -1.83 2.60
C TYR A 56 -6.51 -0.90 2.24
N VAL A 57 -5.78 -0.43 3.26
CA VAL A 57 -4.59 0.41 3.10
C VAL A 57 -3.38 -0.36 3.61
N HIS A 58 -2.44 -0.63 2.70
CA HIS A 58 -1.15 -1.26 3.01
C HIS A 58 -0.04 -0.22 3.10
N GLU A 59 0.83 -0.32 4.10
CA GLU A 59 1.99 0.57 4.23
C GLU A 59 3.26 -0.17 3.80
N SER A 60 3.87 0.28 2.71
CA SER A 60 5.18 -0.20 2.25
C SER A 60 5.88 0.90 1.46
N LYS A 61 7.01 1.38 1.97
CA LYS A 61 7.75 2.52 1.38
C LYS A 61 8.31 2.15 0.01
N GLU A 62 8.84 0.95 -0.11
CA GLU A 62 9.50 0.39 -1.28
C GLU A 62 8.49 0.17 -2.41
N LEU A 63 7.37 -0.50 -2.11
CA LEU A 63 6.31 -0.73 -3.09
C LEU A 63 5.69 0.59 -3.56
N VAL A 64 5.40 1.51 -2.62
CA VAL A 64 4.86 2.83 -2.99
C VAL A 64 5.83 3.60 -3.87
N SER A 65 7.15 3.53 -3.61
CA SER A 65 8.15 4.19 -4.45
C SER A 65 8.13 3.65 -5.88
N LEU A 66 8.07 2.33 -6.06
CA LEU A 66 7.99 1.70 -7.39
C LEU A 66 6.67 2.01 -8.10
N LEU A 67 5.55 2.02 -7.38
CA LEU A 67 4.24 2.32 -7.95
C LEU A 67 4.09 3.80 -8.35
N MET A 68 4.83 4.70 -7.69
CA MET A 68 4.83 6.14 -8.03
C MET A 68 5.43 6.42 -9.41
N ASP A 69 6.38 5.58 -9.85
CA ASP A 69 7.03 5.66 -11.17
C ASP A 69 6.11 5.22 -12.31
N ILE A 70 5.01 4.55 -12.01
CA ILE A 70 4.02 4.09 -13.00
C ILE A 70 3.05 5.23 -13.30
N ASP A 71 2.85 5.55 -14.58
CA ASP A 71 1.91 6.59 -14.99
C ASP A 71 0.48 6.34 -14.54
N LEU A 72 -0.23 7.44 -14.29
CA LEU A 72 -1.67 7.38 -14.03
C LEU A 72 -2.35 6.72 -15.23
N ASP A 73 -3.37 5.94 -14.95
CA ASP A 73 -4.10 5.17 -15.95
C ASP A 73 -3.27 4.13 -16.71
N ARG A 74 -2.16 3.66 -16.15
CA ARG A 74 -1.41 2.51 -16.67
C ARG A 74 -1.55 1.27 -15.79
N GLN A 75 -1.49 0.12 -16.45
CA GLN A 75 -1.36 -1.18 -15.78
C GLN A 75 0.01 -1.26 -15.11
N ILE A 76 0.07 -1.93 -13.96
CA ILE A 76 1.36 -2.22 -13.33
C ILE A 76 2.23 -3.08 -14.26
N PRO A 77 3.56 -3.03 -14.17
CA PRO A 77 4.43 -3.89 -14.97
C PRO A 77 4.44 -5.33 -14.42
N PRO A 78 4.73 -6.35 -15.27
CA PRO A 78 4.80 -7.76 -14.87
C PRO A 78 5.73 -8.04 -13.69
N THR A 79 6.79 -7.24 -13.54
CA THR A 79 7.74 -7.33 -12.42
C THR A 79 7.10 -7.12 -11.05
N LEU A 80 5.97 -6.42 -10.98
CA LEU A 80 5.21 -6.19 -9.75
C LEU A 80 3.98 -7.10 -9.60
N TYR A 81 3.70 -7.97 -10.56
CA TYR A 81 2.50 -8.82 -10.50
C TYR A 81 2.52 -9.75 -9.30
N ARG A 82 3.68 -10.35 -9.03
CA ARG A 82 3.84 -11.30 -7.92
C ARG A 82 3.51 -10.65 -6.57
N VAL A 83 4.15 -9.54 -6.26
CA VAL A 83 3.97 -8.84 -4.98
C VAL A 83 2.52 -8.35 -4.80
N ILE A 84 1.88 -7.87 -5.87
CA ILE A 84 0.48 -7.44 -5.82
C ILE A 84 -0.48 -8.63 -5.69
N ALA A 85 -0.21 -9.75 -6.36
CA ALA A 85 -1.01 -10.97 -6.22
C ALA A 85 -0.94 -11.53 -4.79
N GLU A 86 0.25 -11.55 -4.18
CA GLU A 86 0.43 -11.98 -2.79
C GLU A 86 -0.33 -11.07 -1.81
N LEU A 87 -0.31 -9.75 -2.03
CA LEU A 87 -1.07 -8.78 -1.24
C LEU A 87 -2.59 -9.01 -1.36
N LEU A 88 -3.10 -9.20 -2.57
CA LEU A 88 -4.53 -9.45 -2.81
C LEU A 88 -4.99 -10.80 -2.24
N ALA A 89 -4.17 -11.84 -2.37
CA ALA A 89 -4.45 -13.14 -1.78
C ALA A 89 -4.54 -13.04 -0.26
N TRP A 90 -3.61 -12.33 0.36
CA TRP A 90 -3.64 -12.10 1.81
C TRP A 90 -4.87 -11.30 2.24
N LEU A 91 -5.24 -10.23 1.52
CA LEU A 91 -6.47 -9.47 1.78
C LEU A 91 -7.71 -10.38 1.76
N TYR A 92 -7.82 -11.26 0.76
CA TYR A 92 -8.92 -12.23 0.68
C TYR A 92 -8.96 -13.16 1.91
N HIS A 93 -7.81 -13.60 2.40
CA HIS A 93 -7.75 -14.43 3.60
C HIS A 93 -8.15 -13.68 4.88
N ILE A 94 -7.78 -12.40 5.02
CA ILE A 94 -8.24 -11.58 6.16
C ILE A 94 -9.76 -11.44 6.13
N GLU A 95 -10.33 -11.15 4.96
CA GLU A 95 -11.77 -11.02 4.81
C GLU A 95 -12.50 -12.34 5.12
N ALA A 96 -11.93 -13.47 4.68
CA ALA A 96 -12.45 -14.80 5.00
C ALA A 96 -12.37 -15.09 6.51
N ALA A 97 -11.23 -14.80 7.15
CA ALA A 97 -11.01 -14.99 8.58
C ALA A 97 -11.98 -14.13 9.42
N LYS A 98 -12.24 -12.89 8.99
CA LYS A 98 -13.23 -12.00 9.61
C LYS A 98 -14.66 -12.55 9.53
N LYS A 99 -14.99 -13.28 8.46
CA LYS A 99 -16.30 -13.95 8.30
C LYS A 99 -16.40 -15.26 9.10
N SER A 100 -15.31 -16.02 9.23
CA SER A 100 -15.29 -17.33 9.90
C SER A 100 -14.92 -17.27 11.39
N GLY A 101 -14.47 -16.12 11.91
CA GLY A 101 -14.01 -15.96 13.29
C GLY A 101 -12.64 -16.58 13.57
N THR A 102 -11.84 -16.82 12.54
CA THR A 102 -10.48 -17.37 12.64
C THR A 102 -9.45 -16.26 12.74
N ALA A 103 -8.26 -16.54 13.29
CA ALA A 103 -7.16 -15.59 13.28
C ALA A 103 -6.74 -15.24 11.83
N PRO A 104 -6.53 -13.95 11.50
CA PRO A 104 -6.05 -13.55 10.18
C PRO A 104 -4.61 -14.06 9.96
N PRO A 105 -4.23 -14.39 8.71
CA PRO A 105 -2.86 -14.74 8.40
C PRO A 105 -1.91 -13.54 8.60
N PRO A 106 -0.61 -13.78 8.85
CA PRO A 106 0.39 -12.72 8.90
C PRO A 106 0.49 -12.00 7.54
N ALA A 107 0.77 -10.70 7.58
CA ALA A 107 0.95 -9.89 6.36
C ALA A 107 2.07 -10.45 5.48
N PRO A 108 1.93 -10.39 4.14
CA PRO A 108 2.97 -10.88 3.24
C PRO A 108 4.18 -9.94 3.31
N ASP A 109 5.38 -10.54 3.28
CA ASP A 109 6.66 -9.83 3.20
C ASP A 109 6.79 -9.15 1.83
N THR A 110 6.15 -8.00 1.71
CA THR A 110 5.98 -7.28 0.45
C THR A 110 7.33 -6.81 -0.07
N GLU A 111 8.27 -6.51 0.82
CA GLU A 111 9.66 -6.15 0.50
C GLU A 111 10.47 -7.35 -0.04
N ALA A 112 10.29 -8.55 0.49
CA ALA A 112 10.99 -9.75 0.02
C ALA A 112 10.51 -10.20 -1.37
N ALA A 113 9.26 -9.87 -1.72
CA ALA A 113 8.66 -10.16 -3.02
C ALA A 113 9.05 -9.16 -4.13
N LEU A 114 9.73 -8.05 -3.79
CA LEU A 114 10.20 -7.08 -4.78
C LEU A 114 11.42 -7.63 -5.53
N PRO A 115 11.54 -7.36 -6.84
CA PRO A 115 12.77 -7.66 -7.55
C PRO A 115 13.93 -6.87 -6.91
N PRO A 116 15.13 -7.48 -6.73
CA PRO A 116 16.27 -6.75 -6.22
C PRO A 116 16.57 -5.57 -7.15
N PRO A 117 16.99 -4.40 -6.62
CA PRO A 117 17.50 -3.35 -7.47
C PRO A 117 18.66 -3.94 -8.27
N THR A 118 18.63 -3.77 -9.59
CA THR A 118 19.74 -4.17 -10.46
C THR A 118 20.93 -3.30 -10.11
N SER A 119 21.71 -3.68 -9.09
CA SER A 119 23.02 -3.11 -8.83
C SER A 119 23.87 -3.45 -10.03
N THR A 120 24.14 -2.42 -10.85
CA THR A 120 25.08 -2.44 -11.96
C THR A 120 26.32 -3.22 -11.57
N THR A 121 26.57 -4.33 -12.27
CA THR A 121 27.87 -5.00 -12.31
C THR A 121 28.91 -3.93 -12.63
N THR A 122 29.69 -3.53 -11.64
CA THR A 122 30.96 -2.85 -11.88
C THR A 122 31.87 -3.87 -12.55
N SER A 123 31.78 -3.97 -13.87
CA SER A 123 32.76 -4.69 -14.67
C SER A 123 33.99 -3.80 -14.73
N GLY A 124 34.82 -3.87 -13.69
CA GLY A 124 36.20 -3.46 -13.79
C GLY A 124 36.90 -4.42 -14.76
N GLU A 125 37.05 -3.96 -16.00
CA GLU A 125 37.84 -4.62 -17.03
C GLU A 125 39.30 -4.12 -16.89
N PRO A 126 40.28 -4.99 -16.59
CA PRO A 126 41.68 -4.72 -16.87
C PRO A 126 42.07 -5.09 -18.31
#